data_AF-A0A535C510-F1
#
_entry.id   AF-A0A535C510-F1
#
_cell.length_a   1.000
_cell.length_b   1.000
_cell.length_c   1.000
_cell.angle_alpha   90.00
_cell.angle_beta   90.00
_cell.angle_gamma   90.00
#
_symmetry.space_group_name_H-M   'P 1'
#
loop_
_entity.id
_entity.type
_entity.pdbx_description
1 polymer ?
#
loop_
_entity_poly.entity_id
_entity_poly.type
_entity_poly.pdbx_seq_one_letter_code
_entity_poly.pdbx_strand_id
1 'polypeptide(L)'
;MPGQVNHHPDPDCERHDAHEREWETHASKSYQARKGAPEAVHDPPYNQPALKLLIIGCGRVGSQIAANMDRAGHEVVIVDRDPNAFSRASTRGVLTRDFKGDQVVGNGTDVDVLRRAGIERADGFVAVTEGDNRNIMASQIAKHVYKVPHVVARIYDPERAEAYEKLGLHTICPTIEGARHIEKVLMERETG
;
A
#
# COMPACT_ATOMS: atom_id res chain seq x y z
N MET A 1 -63.02 16.62 -19.41
CA MET A 1 -62.65 15.20 -19.55
C MET A 1 -61.90 15.07 -20.86
N PRO A 2 -60.57 14.89 -20.85
CA PRO A 2 -59.86 13.65 -20.49
C PRO A 2 -58.85 13.90 -19.35
N GLY A 3 -58.41 12.96 -18.51
CA GLY A 3 -57.94 11.60 -18.75
C GLY A 3 -56.46 11.55 -18.35
N GLN A 4 -56.17 11.61 -17.04
CA GLN A 4 -54.79 11.53 -16.52
C GLN A 4 -54.28 10.08 -16.62
N VAL A 5 -53.21 9.89 -17.39
CA VAL A 5 -52.34 8.71 -17.31
C VAL A 5 -51.22 9.05 -16.32
N ASN A 6 -51.17 8.34 -15.20
CA ASN A 6 -50.09 8.44 -14.23
C ASN A 6 -48.87 7.66 -14.75
N HIS A 7 -47.76 8.35 -15.04
CA HIS A 7 -46.44 7.75 -14.97
C HIS A 7 -45.86 8.09 -13.60
N HIS A 8 -45.70 7.07 -12.76
CA HIS A 8 -44.88 7.17 -11.55
C HIS A 8 -43.41 7.27 -11.99
N PRO A 9 -42.65 8.29 -11.56
CA PRO A 9 -41.20 8.26 -11.65
C PRO A 9 -40.65 7.22 -10.66
N ASP A 10 -39.70 6.44 -11.14
CA ASP A 10 -39.00 5.38 -10.39
C ASP A 10 -38.14 6.02 -9.28
N PRO A 11 -38.43 5.79 -7.99
CA PRO A 11 -37.81 6.54 -6.88
C PRO A 11 -36.35 6.17 -6.58
N ASP A 12 -35.76 5.23 -7.32
CA ASP A 12 -34.39 4.76 -7.08
C ASP A 12 -33.31 5.49 -7.89
N CYS A 13 -33.67 6.41 -8.81
CA CYS A 13 -32.68 7.13 -9.62
C CYS A 13 -32.14 8.43 -8.98
N GLU A 14 -32.87 9.06 -8.04
CA GLU A 14 -32.47 10.37 -7.48
C GLU A 14 -31.60 10.28 -6.21
N ARG A 15 -31.33 9.08 -5.67
CA ARG A 15 -30.45 8.89 -4.51
C ARG A 15 -28.97 8.72 -4.85
N HIS A 16 -28.61 8.39 -6.08
CA HIS A 16 -27.20 8.24 -6.47
C HIS A 16 -26.55 9.57 -6.88
N ASP A 17 -27.30 10.52 -7.44
CA ASP A 17 -26.73 11.78 -7.96
C ASP A 17 -26.51 12.87 -6.90
N ALA A 18 -27.12 12.75 -5.71
CA ALA A 18 -26.92 13.67 -4.59
C ALA A 18 -25.62 13.37 -3.82
N HIS A 19 -25.20 12.11 -3.77
CA HIS A 19 -24.04 11.67 -3.00
C HIS A 19 -22.70 11.97 -3.71
N GLU A 20 -22.68 11.99 -5.05
CA GLU A 20 -21.47 12.34 -5.83
C GLU A 20 -21.17 13.85 -5.80
N ARG A 21 -22.20 14.71 -5.83
CA ARG A 21 -22.01 16.17 -5.81
C ARG A 21 -21.58 16.73 -4.44
N GLU A 22 -21.95 16.06 -3.35
CA GLU A 22 -21.45 16.41 -2.00
C GLU A 22 -19.98 16.00 -1.80
N TRP A 23 -19.55 14.88 -2.41
CA TRP A 23 -18.17 14.40 -2.34
C TRP A 23 -17.18 15.31 -3.08
N GLU A 24 -17.52 15.79 -4.28
CA GLU A 24 -16.65 16.69 -5.06
C GLU A 24 -16.49 18.07 -4.39
N THR A 25 -17.53 18.54 -3.70
CA THR A 25 -17.50 19.86 -3.02
C THR A 25 -16.73 19.83 -1.69
N HIS A 26 -16.76 18.70 -0.97
CA HIS A 26 -16.04 18.53 0.31
C HIS A 26 -14.55 18.14 0.15
N ALA A 27 -14.22 17.31 -0.85
CA ALA A 27 -12.85 16.89 -1.12
C ALA A 27 -11.96 18.06 -1.56
N SER A 28 -12.52 19.01 -2.34
CA SER A 28 -11.74 20.13 -2.87
C SER A 28 -11.48 21.26 -1.86
N LYS A 29 -12.34 21.42 -0.85
CA LYS A 29 -12.17 22.42 0.23
C LYS A 29 -11.25 21.94 1.36
N SER A 30 -11.24 20.64 1.65
CA SER A 30 -10.35 20.02 2.64
C SER A 30 -8.91 19.83 2.13
N TYR A 31 -8.71 19.81 0.81
CA TYR A 31 -7.37 19.82 0.20
C TYR A 31 -6.67 21.18 0.36
N GLN A 32 -7.39 22.29 0.17
CA GLN A 32 -6.82 23.64 0.20
C GLN A 32 -6.57 24.20 1.61
N ALA A 33 -7.04 23.52 2.66
CA ALA A 33 -6.86 23.94 4.06
C ALA A 33 -5.63 23.32 4.77
N ARG A 34 -4.92 22.37 4.12
CA ARG A 34 -3.77 21.64 4.69
C ARG A 34 -2.41 22.33 4.46
N LYS A 35 -2.37 23.66 4.43
CA LYS A 35 -1.10 24.40 4.58
C LYS A 35 -0.86 24.68 6.06
N GLY A 36 0.21 24.10 6.61
CA GLY A 36 0.87 24.64 7.82
C GLY A 36 0.64 23.93 9.16
N ALA A 37 0.65 22.59 9.22
CA ALA A 37 0.81 21.88 10.49
C ALA A 37 1.87 20.78 10.38
N PRO A 38 2.77 20.61 11.37
CA PRO A 38 3.73 19.51 11.39
C PRO A 38 2.95 18.19 11.40
N GLU A 39 3.31 17.28 10.49
CA GLU A 39 2.54 16.08 10.16
C GLU A 39 2.49 15.13 11.36
N ALA A 40 1.43 15.28 12.17
CA ALA A 40 1.07 14.33 13.19
C ALA A 40 0.80 12.99 12.52
N VAL A 41 1.51 11.95 12.96
CA VAL A 41 1.19 10.55 12.67
C VAL A 41 -0.29 10.37 12.99
N HIS A 42 -1.13 10.32 11.96
CA HIS A 42 -2.57 10.18 12.12
C HIS A 42 -2.80 8.81 12.76
N ASP A 43 -3.21 8.81 14.03
CA ASP A 43 -3.70 7.62 14.71
C ASP A 43 -4.82 7.04 13.81
N PRO A 44 -4.69 5.82 13.26
CA PRO A 44 -5.68 5.30 12.34
C PRO A 44 -7.04 5.23 13.06
N PRO A 45 -8.15 5.60 12.40
CA PRO A 45 -9.47 5.55 13.02
C PRO A 45 -9.72 4.14 13.55
N TYR A 46 -10.14 4.04 14.82
CA TYR A 46 -10.19 2.85 15.69
C TYR A 46 -11.15 1.72 15.24
N ASN A 47 -11.42 1.57 13.94
CA ASN A 47 -12.32 0.56 13.40
C ASN A 47 -11.89 0.03 12.02
N GLN A 48 -10.59 0.04 11.71
CA GLN A 48 -10.10 -0.67 10.53
C GLN A 48 -9.78 -2.13 10.91
N PRO A 49 -10.26 -3.12 10.15
CA PRO A 49 -9.95 -4.51 10.43
C PRO A 49 -8.45 -4.76 10.35
N ALA A 50 -7.93 -5.61 11.24
CA ALA A 50 -6.54 -6.03 11.19
C ALA A 50 -6.27 -6.77 9.86
N LEU A 51 -5.37 -6.22 9.05
CA LEU A 51 -4.94 -6.81 7.79
C LEU A 51 -3.89 -7.90 8.00
N LYS A 52 -3.89 -8.89 7.12
CA LYS A 52 -2.79 -9.83 6.94
C LYS A 52 -1.90 -9.41 5.78
N LEU A 53 -0.64 -9.14 6.08
CA LEU A 53 0.33 -8.59 5.13
C LEU A 53 1.47 -9.56 4.89
N LEU A 54 1.77 -9.80 3.62
CA LEU A 54 2.95 -10.53 3.18
C LEU A 54 3.96 -9.56 2.54
N ILE A 55 5.13 -9.44 3.15
CA ILE A 55 6.20 -8.54 2.71
C ILE A 55 7.37 -9.36 2.17
N ILE A 56 7.77 -9.12 0.93
CA ILE A 56 8.94 -9.72 0.30
C ILE A 56 10.11 -8.74 0.31
N GLY A 57 11.15 -9.08 1.07
CA GLY A 57 12.41 -8.37 1.22
C GLY A 57 12.54 -7.69 2.59
N CYS A 58 13.40 -8.22 3.47
CA CYS A 58 13.80 -7.65 4.75
C CYS A 58 15.02 -6.72 4.63
N GLY A 59 15.00 -5.86 3.61
CA GLY A 59 15.93 -4.75 3.47
C GLY A 59 15.53 -3.56 4.36
N ARG A 60 16.08 -2.37 4.08
CA ARG A 60 15.76 -1.13 4.82
C ARG A 60 14.27 -0.81 4.80
N VAL A 61 13.67 -0.85 3.62
CA VAL A 61 12.25 -0.52 3.42
C VAL A 61 11.35 -1.58 4.03
N GLY A 62 11.50 -2.85 3.65
CA GLY A 62 10.60 -3.90 4.12
C GLY A 62 10.65 -4.14 5.62
N SER A 63 11.82 -4.03 6.27
CA SER A 63 11.87 -4.11 7.74
C SER A 63 11.10 -2.98 8.42
N GLN A 64 11.14 -1.78 7.84
CA GLN A 64 10.41 -0.63 8.40
C GLN A 64 8.90 -0.79 8.24
N ILE A 65 8.45 -1.26 7.07
CA ILE A 65 7.04 -1.56 6.82
C ILE A 65 6.57 -2.63 7.80
N ALA A 66 7.31 -3.73 7.94
CA ALA A 66 6.95 -4.81 8.85
C ALA A 66 6.81 -4.33 10.30
N ALA A 67 7.81 -3.61 10.81
CA ALA A 67 7.79 -3.09 12.19
C ALA A 67 6.64 -2.08 12.42
N ASN A 68 6.30 -1.27 11.43
CA ASN A 68 5.24 -0.28 11.56
C ASN A 68 3.87 -0.93 11.52
N MET A 69 3.64 -1.87 10.61
CA MET A 69 2.34 -2.54 10.47
C MET A 69 2.06 -3.48 11.65
N ASP A 70 3.07 -4.18 12.15
CA ASP A 70 2.95 -5.00 13.36
C ASP A 70 2.57 -4.15 14.59
N ARG A 71 3.22 -2.98 14.75
CA ARG A 71 2.90 -2.02 15.81
C ARG A 71 1.49 -1.42 15.68
N ALA A 72 1.01 -1.26 14.45
CA ALA A 72 -0.35 -0.84 14.16
C ALA A 72 -1.39 -1.95 14.38
N GLY A 73 -0.98 -3.16 14.79
CA GLY A 73 -1.87 -4.27 15.11
C GLY A 73 -2.24 -5.17 13.93
N HIS A 74 -1.51 -5.10 12.82
CA HIS A 74 -1.70 -5.97 11.66
C HIS A 74 -0.91 -7.28 11.81
N GLU A 75 -1.40 -8.36 11.18
CA GLU A 75 -0.66 -9.61 11.07
C GLU A 75 0.38 -9.47 9.95
N VAL A 76 1.66 -9.63 10.29
CA VAL A 76 2.76 -9.42 9.35
C VAL A 76 3.56 -10.70 9.18
N VAL A 77 3.77 -11.10 7.92
CA VAL A 77 4.78 -12.10 7.55
C VAL A 77 5.80 -11.41 6.65
N ILE A 78 7.07 -11.47 7.03
CA ILE A 78 8.18 -10.93 6.23
C ILE A 78 9.09 -12.05 5.73
N VAL A 79 9.34 -12.05 4.43
CA VAL A 79 10.14 -13.05 3.72
C VAL A 79 11.44 -12.41 3.23
N ASP A 80 12.58 -13.08 3.44
CA ASP A 80 13.82 -12.73 2.75
C ASP A 80 14.58 -14.00 2.36
N ARG A 81 15.32 -13.95 1.26
CA ARG A 81 16.15 -15.07 0.79
C ARG A 81 17.43 -15.21 1.60
N ASP A 82 17.93 -14.10 2.16
CA ASP A 82 19.12 -14.09 2.98
C ASP A 82 18.72 -14.30 4.44
N PRO A 83 19.11 -15.43 5.06
CA PRO A 83 18.76 -15.71 6.46
C PRO A 83 19.30 -14.66 7.44
N ASN A 84 20.35 -13.92 7.07
CA ASN A 84 20.91 -12.87 7.92
C ASN A 84 20.14 -11.54 7.86
N ALA A 85 19.17 -11.38 6.95
CA ALA A 85 18.45 -10.12 6.76
C ALA A 85 17.68 -9.69 8.02
N PHE A 86 17.05 -10.64 8.71
CA PHE A 86 16.29 -10.38 9.93
C PHE A 86 17.20 -9.96 11.09
N SER A 87 18.32 -10.67 11.27
CA SER A 87 19.35 -10.30 12.26
C SER A 87 19.86 -8.88 12.01
N ARG A 88 20.20 -8.54 10.76
CA ARG A 88 20.62 -7.17 10.40
C ARG A 88 19.54 -6.12 10.70
N ALA A 89 18.26 -6.44 10.51
CA ALA A 89 17.17 -5.54 10.87
C ALA A 89 17.02 -5.38 12.39
N SER A 90 17.24 -6.46 13.15
CA SER A 90 17.24 -6.43 14.61
C SER A 90 18.41 -5.65 15.19
N THR A 91 19.64 -5.84 14.67
CA THR A 91 20.82 -5.05 15.06
C THR A 91 20.64 -3.56 14.80
N ARG A 92 19.90 -3.19 13.74
CA ARG A 92 19.53 -1.79 13.45
C ARG A 92 18.42 -1.23 14.36
N GLY A 93 17.84 -2.04 15.23
CA GLY A 93 16.74 -1.65 16.11
C GLY A 93 15.38 -1.53 15.39
N VAL A 94 15.22 -2.10 14.20
CA VAL A 94 13.96 -2.02 13.44
C VAL A 94 13.03 -3.19 13.78
N LEU A 95 13.51 -4.43 13.62
CA LEU A 95 12.79 -5.63 14.07
C LEU A 95 13.26 -5.98 15.49
N THR A 96 12.68 -5.28 16.47
CA THR A 96 13.01 -5.46 17.90
C THR A 96 12.39 -6.75 18.44
N ARG A 97 12.63 -7.03 19.73
CA ARG A 97 12.02 -8.16 20.44
C ARG A 97 10.49 -8.06 20.54
N ASP A 98 9.93 -6.88 20.34
CA ASP A 98 8.49 -6.64 20.41
C ASP A 98 7.77 -6.96 19.09
N PHE A 99 8.52 -7.19 18.01
CA PHE A 99 7.96 -7.57 16.72
C PHE A 99 7.31 -8.96 16.82
N LYS A 100 6.00 -9.05 16.57
CA LYS A 100 5.21 -10.28 16.71
C LYS A 100 5.01 -11.04 15.40
N GLY A 101 5.31 -10.40 14.27
CA GLY A 101 5.18 -10.99 12.95
C GLY A 101 6.15 -12.15 12.68
N ASP A 102 5.79 -12.97 11.70
CA ASP A 102 6.57 -14.13 11.30
C ASP A 102 7.70 -13.76 10.34
N GLN A 103 8.83 -14.44 10.48
CA GLN A 103 10.02 -14.30 9.63
C GLN A 103 10.25 -15.59 8.85
N VAL A 104 10.24 -15.51 7.53
CA VAL A 104 10.35 -16.69 6.65
C VAL A 104 11.58 -16.55 5.76
N VAL A 105 12.48 -17.54 5.84
CA VAL A 105 13.61 -17.63 4.91
C VAL A 105 13.14 -18.28 3.61
N GLY A 106 13.31 -17.60 2.48
CA GLY A 106 12.97 -18.16 1.17
C GLY A 106 12.96 -17.16 0.02
N ASN A 107 12.85 -17.67 -1.20
CA ASN A 107 12.70 -16.83 -2.38
C ASN A 107 11.24 -16.39 -2.55
N GLY A 108 10.98 -15.08 -2.60
CA GLY A 108 9.64 -14.52 -2.76
C GLY A 108 8.99 -14.74 -4.13
N THR A 109 9.66 -15.41 -5.07
CA THR A 109 9.05 -15.88 -6.33
C THR A 109 8.76 -17.38 -6.32
N ASP A 110 9.11 -18.09 -5.23
CA ASP A 110 8.85 -19.51 -5.06
C ASP A 110 7.46 -19.72 -4.47
N VAL A 111 6.62 -20.46 -5.21
CA VAL A 111 5.23 -20.76 -4.86
C VAL A 111 5.12 -21.43 -3.49
N ASP A 112 6.04 -22.35 -3.15
CA ASP A 112 5.99 -23.06 -1.88
C ASP A 112 6.38 -22.16 -0.71
N VAL A 113 7.32 -21.23 -0.92
CA VAL A 113 7.66 -20.18 0.05
C VAL A 113 6.43 -19.28 0.30
N LEU A 114 5.77 -18.83 -0.77
CA LEU A 114 4.62 -17.94 -0.68
C LEU A 114 3.43 -18.60 0.04
N ARG A 115 3.16 -19.88 -0.24
CA ARG A 115 2.12 -20.66 0.48
C ARG A 115 2.43 -20.79 1.97
N ARG A 116 3.66 -21.19 2.32
CA ARG A 116 4.09 -21.26 3.73
C ARG A 116 4.01 -19.91 4.44
N ALA A 117 4.25 -18.83 3.72
CA ALA A 117 4.11 -17.46 4.22
C ALA A 117 2.64 -16.98 4.27
N GLY A 118 1.67 -17.82 3.91
CA GLY A 118 0.24 -17.54 4.08
C GLY A 118 -0.37 -16.62 3.02
N ILE A 119 0.19 -16.55 1.82
CA ILE A 119 -0.28 -15.66 0.74
C ILE A 119 -1.76 -15.86 0.38
N GLU A 120 -2.30 -17.06 0.54
CA GLU A 120 -3.68 -17.42 0.19
C GLU A 120 -4.74 -16.68 1.03
N ARG A 121 -4.33 -16.14 2.19
CA ARG A 121 -5.19 -15.35 3.08
C ARG A 121 -4.68 -13.92 3.27
N ALA A 122 -3.73 -13.48 2.44
CA ALA A 122 -3.18 -12.14 2.57
C ALA A 122 -4.16 -11.10 2.02
N ASP A 123 -4.43 -10.07 2.80
CA ASP A 123 -5.16 -8.88 2.36
C ASP A 123 -4.25 -7.94 1.55
N GLY A 124 -2.95 -7.94 1.91
CA GLY A 124 -1.94 -7.11 1.29
C GLY A 124 -0.65 -7.86 0.99
N PHE A 125 -0.03 -7.51 -0.13
CA PHE A 125 1.26 -8.01 -0.57
C PHE A 125 2.19 -6.87 -0.98
N VAL A 126 3.42 -6.89 -0.49
CA VAL A 126 4.41 -5.84 -0.77
C VAL A 126 5.72 -6.47 -1.20
N ALA A 127 6.20 -6.16 -2.41
CA ALA A 127 7.52 -6.60 -2.87
C ALA A 127 8.51 -5.42 -2.93
N VAL A 128 9.49 -5.43 -2.03
CA VAL A 128 10.41 -4.31 -1.77
C VAL A 128 11.88 -4.76 -1.75
N THR A 129 12.20 -5.83 -2.47
CA THR A 129 13.59 -6.27 -2.65
C THR A 129 14.38 -5.29 -3.52
N GLU A 130 15.70 -5.44 -3.59
CA GLU A 130 16.57 -4.63 -4.47
C GLU A 130 16.45 -4.97 -5.96
N GLY A 131 15.67 -5.99 -6.34
CA GLY A 131 15.56 -6.41 -7.75
C GLY A 131 14.17 -6.19 -8.31
N ASP A 132 14.04 -5.24 -9.23
CA ASP A 132 12.77 -4.92 -9.90
C ASP A 132 12.13 -6.16 -10.55
N ASN A 133 12.92 -6.98 -11.25
CA ASN A 133 12.42 -8.22 -11.86
C ASN A 133 11.76 -9.16 -10.83
N ARG A 134 12.38 -9.29 -9.65
CA ARG A 134 11.82 -10.13 -8.57
C ARG A 134 10.56 -9.50 -8.01
N ASN A 135 10.55 -8.18 -7.80
CA ASN A 135 9.40 -7.49 -7.25
C ASN A 135 8.19 -7.60 -8.19
N ILE A 136 8.40 -7.36 -9.48
CA ILE A 136 7.36 -7.52 -10.50
C ILE A 136 6.86 -8.95 -10.54
N MET A 137 7.76 -9.94 -10.65
CA MET A 137 7.36 -11.34 -10.74
C MET A 137 6.56 -11.79 -9.52
N ALA A 138 7.05 -11.48 -8.31
CA ALA A 138 6.37 -11.82 -7.07
C ALA A 138 4.99 -11.15 -6.97
N SER A 139 4.90 -9.86 -7.32
CA SER A 139 3.64 -9.10 -7.32
C SER A 139 2.65 -9.61 -8.38
N GLN A 140 3.13 -10.02 -9.56
CA GLN A 140 2.29 -10.64 -10.59
C GLN A 140 1.72 -11.97 -10.10
N ILE A 141 2.52 -12.80 -9.44
CA ILE A 141 2.05 -14.06 -8.81
C ILE A 141 0.99 -13.74 -7.75
N ALA A 142 1.26 -12.81 -6.83
CA ALA A 142 0.32 -12.41 -5.79
C ALA A 142 -1.02 -11.93 -6.37
N LYS A 143 -0.97 -11.06 -7.38
CA LYS A 143 -2.16 -10.47 -7.99
C LYS A 143 -2.94 -11.46 -8.84
N HIS A 144 -2.27 -12.21 -9.72
CA HIS A 144 -2.96 -12.99 -10.75
C HIS A 144 -3.20 -14.44 -10.36
N VAL A 145 -2.33 -15.04 -9.55
CA VAL A 145 -2.48 -16.42 -9.09
C VAL A 145 -3.28 -16.46 -7.79
N TYR A 146 -2.85 -15.68 -6.80
CA TYR A 146 -3.45 -15.70 -5.46
C TYR A 146 -4.56 -14.68 -5.24
N LYS A 147 -4.78 -13.79 -6.21
CA LYS A 147 -5.85 -12.77 -6.17
C LYS A 147 -5.79 -11.89 -4.92
N VAL A 148 -4.58 -11.62 -4.42
CA VAL A 148 -4.38 -10.72 -3.27
C VAL A 148 -4.99 -9.35 -3.61
N PRO A 149 -5.89 -8.80 -2.78
CA PRO A 149 -6.62 -7.57 -3.09
C PRO A 149 -5.71 -6.35 -3.31
N HIS A 150 -4.71 -6.20 -2.45
CA HIS A 150 -3.81 -5.05 -2.47
C HIS A 150 -2.36 -5.50 -2.72
N VAL A 151 -1.82 -5.17 -3.89
CA VAL A 151 -0.47 -5.58 -4.29
C VAL A 151 0.36 -4.36 -4.66
N VAL A 152 1.46 -4.13 -3.93
CA VAL A 152 2.40 -3.03 -4.15
C VAL A 152 3.77 -3.57 -4.52
N ALA A 153 4.38 -3.01 -5.57
CA ALA A 153 5.73 -3.35 -6.00
C ALA A 153 6.63 -2.11 -5.97
N ARG A 154 7.81 -2.23 -5.38
CA ARG A 154 8.85 -1.19 -5.49
C ARG A 154 9.63 -1.40 -6.79
N ILE A 155 9.70 -0.37 -7.63
CA ILE A 155 10.39 -0.38 -8.92
C ILE A 155 11.34 0.81 -9.00
N TYR A 156 12.64 0.61 -9.15
CA TYR A 156 13.60 1.73 -9.23
C TYR A 156 13.58 2.45 -10.57
N ASP A 157 13.35 1.70 -11.64
CA ASP A 157 13.27 2.21 -13.01
C ASP A 157 11.91 2.90 -13.26
N PRO A 158 11.90 4.23 -13.53
CA PRO A 158 10.67 5.00 -13.78
C PRO A 158 9.86 4.51 -14.98
N GLU A 159 10.51 4.17 -16.09
CA GLU A 159 9.83 3.74 -17.33
C GLU A 159 9.12 2.41 -17.09
N ARG A 160 9.79 1.51 -16.36
CA ARG A 160 9.20 0.24 -15.96
C ARG A 160 8.04 0.44 -14.99
N ALA A 161 8.20 1.30 -13.98
CA ALA A 161 7.15 1.59 -13.01
C ALA A 161 5.84 1.99 -13.73
N GLU A 162 5.93 2.98 -14.63
CA GLU A 162 4.79 3.45 -15.42
C GLU A 162 4.17 2.33 -16.28
N ALA A 163 5.01 1.51 -16.93
CA ALA A 163 4.52 0.39 -17.74
C ALA A 163 3.72 -0.64 -16.91
N TYR A 164 4.17 -0.96 -15.69
CA TYR A 164 3.49 -1.92 -14.82
C TYR A 164 2.24 -1.35 -14.13
N GLU A 165 2.17 -0.04 -13.91
CA GLU A 165 0.94 0.63 -13.46
C GLU A 165 -0.18 0.51 -14.49
N LYS A 166 0.15 0.68 -15.77
CA LYS A 166 -0.81 0.48 -16.87
C LYS A 166 -1.32 -0.97 -16.95
N LEU A 167 -0.57 -1.92 -16.41
CA LEU A 167 -0.97 -3.33 -16.27
C LEU A 167 -1.68 -3.62 -14.92
N GLY A 168 -1.96 -2.56 -14.15
CA GLY A 168 -2.74 -2.57 -12.93
C GLY A 168 -1.96 -2.94 -11.66
N LEU A 169 -0.63 -3.06 -11.70
CA LEU A 169 0.14 -3.18 -10.46
C LEU A 169 0.30 -1.80 -9.83
N HIS A 170 0.04 -1.67 -8.54
CA HIS A 170 0.42 -0.43 -7.84
C HIS A 170 1.94 -0.43 -7.68
N THR A 171 2.61 0.59 -8.22
CA THR A 171 4.06 0.72 -8.10
C THR A 171 4.43 1.87 -7.20
N ILE A 172 5.55 1.71 -6.49
CA ILE A 172 6.23 2.82 -5.82
C ILE A 172 7.61 2.92 -6.44
N CYS A 173 7.91 4.07 -7.07
CA CYS A 173 9.22 4.34 -7.62
C CYS A 173 10.01 5.27 -6.70
N PRO A 174 10.97 4.75 -5.89
CA PRO A 174 11.72 5.59 -4.95
C PRO A 174 12.48 6.74 -5.63
N THR A 175 12.84 6.57 -6.90
CA THR A 175 13.51 7.59 -7.71
C THR A 175 12.59 8.78 -7.93
N ILE A 176 11.36 8.54 -8.40
CA ILE A 176 10.35 9.58 -8.65
C ILE A 176 9.87 10.18 -7.33
N GLU A 177 9.53 9.34 -6.35
CA GLU A 177 9.03 9.79 -5.05
C GLU A 177 10.09 10.60 -4.28
N GLY A 178 11.35 10.17 -4.34
CA GLY A 178 12.47 10.88 -3.73
C GLY A 178 12.71 12.25 -4.38
N ALA A 179 12.75 12.32 -5.71
CA ALA A 179 12.91 13.58 -6.45
C ALA A 179 11.77 14.56 -6.12
N ARG A 180 10.51 14.10 -6.21
CA ARG A 180 9.33 14.90 -5.89
C ARG A 180 9.35 15.43 -4.45
N HIS A 181 9.77 14.60 -3.49
CA HIS A 181 9.86 15.02 -2.10
C HIS A 181 10.95 16.09 -1.88
N ILE A 182 12.11 15.94 -2.52
CA ILE A 182 13.18 16.94 -2.48
C ILE A 182 12.73 18.27 -3.07
N GLU A 183 12.10 18.25 -4.25
CA GLU A 183 11.54 19.44 -4.90
C GLU A 183 10.56 20.17 -3.99
N LYS A 184 9.63 19.43 -3.36
CA LYS A 184 8.66 19.98 -2.40
C LYS A 184 9.36 20.70 -1.24
N VAL A 185 10.35 20.04 -0.61
CA VAL A 185 11.10 20.62 0.52
C VAL A 185 11.87 21.89 0.10
N LEU A 186 12.39 21.95 -1.13
CA LEU A 186 13.08 23.13 -1.65
C LEU A 186 12.11 24.29 -1.92
N MET A 187 10.91 24.00 -2.43
CA MET A 187 9.88 25.00 -2.75
C MET A 187 9.20 25.60 -1.51
N GLU A 188 9.21 24.90 -0.37
CA GLU A 188 8.62 25.37 0.89
C GLU A 188 9.46 26.45 1.61
N ARG A 189 10.57 26.93 1.01
CA ARG A 189 11.48 27.93 1.61
C ARG A 189 11.16 29.41 1.33
N GLU A 190 10.02 29.76 0.72
CA GLU A 190 9.72 31.16 0.33
C GLU A 190 8.55 31.84 1.08
N THR A 191 8.19 31.38 2.27
CA THR A 191 7.28 32.14 3.14
C THR A 191 7.87 32.30 4.54
N GLY A 192 8.78 33.27 4.66
CA GLY A 192 9.31 33.79 5.91
C GLY A 192 9.40 35.30 5.85
#